data_AF-A0A7K0C217-F1
#
_entry.id   AF-A0A7K0C217-F1
#
_cell.length_a   1.000
_cell.length_b   1.000
_cell.length_c   1.000
_cell.angle_alpha   90.00
_cell.angle_beta   90.00
_cell.angle_gamma   90.00
#
_symmetry.space_group_name_H-M   'P 1'
#
loop_
_entity.id
_entity.type
_entity.pdbx_description
1 polymer ?
#
loop_
_entity_poly.entity_id
_entity_poly.type
_entity_poly.pdbx_seq_one_letter_code
_entity_poly.pdbx_strand_id
1 'polypeptide(L)'
;MTFFRTTVVLGAATALTGGTLTAAAAECRCWRYVRPQGRPSDTVLTDVTQPAPGAGWAVGRRGNAPFAVVWDGTQWRETLVPAAPETIMEGVSAASRRDAWAVAAHKGDIGSVFRWDRRQWRQSPFPGTPRDVSARANDDVWIAGSAKGKAAAWHWNGKAWRRAPIAPVTGELTAVSARGRADAWAVGSRDDRPLIMHWNGRSWTSPPGAARGGRAWLTDVVALSPAEAWAVGATATAPLAERWDGRSWAPVPVPGLKGRFDTVAGDGRGGVWAGGEDDGGRPIAAHWADGRWDVSRPPVPDPSGDDADSGPAAVLGLARVPGTTRMTAAGSYGRHADPLRHAITWTTAPRPR
;
A
#
# COMPACT_ATOMS: atom_id res chain seq x y z
N MET A 1 10.41 -0.63 77.88
CA MET A 1 11.86 -0.41 78.00
C MET A 1 12.56 -1.62 77.40
N THR A 2 13.31 -1.42 76.30
CA THR A 2 14.58 -2.11 75.91
C THR A 2 14.63 -3.66 76.02
N PHE A 3 14.91 -4.49 75.01
CA PHE A 3 15.83 -4.44 73.86
C PHE A 3 15.36 -5.45 72.79
N PHE A 4 15.43 -5.11 71.50
CA PHE A 4 15.50 -6.12 70.43
C PHE A 4 16.97 -6.40 70.14
N ARG A 5 17.39 -7.67 70.24
CA ARG A 5 18.72 -8.14 69.85
C ARG A 5 18.75 -8.42 68.35
N THR A 6 19.76 -7.82 67.74
CA THR A 6 20.26 -7.95 66.37
C THR A 6 20.70 -9.39 66.07
N THR A 7 20.26 -9.95 64.94
CA THR A 7 21.01 -11.00 64.23
C THR A 7 21.39 -10.47 62.87
N VAL A 8 22.68 -10.26 62.69
CA VAL A 8 23.33 -9.93 61.42
C VAL A 8 23.42 -11.20 60.60
N VAL A 9 22.99 -11.17 59.34
CA VAL A 9 23.44 -12.13 58.32
C VAL A 9 24.17 -11.34 57.25
N LEU A 10 25.48 -11.59 57.15
CA LEU A 10 26.38 -11.06 56.13
C LEU A 10 25.94 -11.55 54.74
N GLY A 11 26.03 -10.63 53.78
CA GLY A 11 25.62 -10.83 52.40
C GLY A 11 26.53 -11.71 51.56
N ALA A 12 25.95 -12.14 50.43
CA ALA A 12 26.70 -12.47 49.23
C ALA A 12 26.26 -11.47 48.14
N ALA A 13 27.10 -10.48 47.88
CA ALA A 13 26.96 -9.62 46.71
C ALA A 13 27.37 -10.45 45.49
N THR A 14 26.39 -10.86 44.68
CA THR A 14 26.68 -11.46 43.38
C THR A 14 26.76 -10.32 42.38
N ALA A 15 27.96 -10.11 41.83
CA ALA A 15 28.21 -9.12 40.80
C ALA A 15 27.36 -9.44 39.56
N LEU A 16 26.43 -8.55 39.21
CA LEU A 16 25.79 -8.53 37.90
C LEU A 16 26.84 -8.02 36.90
N THR A 17 27.53 -8.93 36.24
CA THR A 17 28.25 -8.59 35.02
C THR A 17 27.22 -8.15 33.98
N GLY A 18 27.27 -6.86 33.64
CA GLY A 18 26.45 -6.25 32.60
C GLY A 18 26.74 -6.91 31.26
N GLY A 19 25.94 -7.90 30.90
CA GLY A 19 25.79 -8.32 29.52
C GLY A 19 24.97 -7.25 28.81
N THR A 20 25.59 -6.52 27.89
CA THR A 20 24.86 -5.76 26.87
C THR A 20 24.01 -6.75 26.08
N LEU A 21 22.72 -6.83 26.40
CA LEU A 21 21.74 -7.46 25.54
C LEU A 21 21.61 -6.57 24.29
N THR A 22 22.39 -6.88 23.26
CA THR A 22 21.98 -6.55 21.90
C THR A 22 20.70 -7.34 21.64
N ALA A 23 19.56 -6.70 21.90
CA ALA A 23 18.28 -7.17 21.41
C ALA A 23 18.32 -7.05 19.88
N ALA A 24 18.88 -8.05 19.21
CA ALA A 24 18.48 -8.36 17.86
C ALA A 24 16.98 -8.63 17.94
N ALA A 25 16.17 -7.66 17.48
CA ALA A 25 14.73 -7.84 17.38
C ALA A 25 14.49 -9.15 16.63
N ALA A 26 13.83 -10.11 17.29
CA ALA A 26 13.50 -11.38 16.66
C ALA A 26 12.72 -11.08 15.36
N GLU A 27 13.34 -11.32 14.20
CA GLU A 27 12.71 -11.12 12.90
C GLU A 27 11.50 -12.08 12.81
N CYS A 28 10.29 -11.55 12.99
CA CYS A 28 9.10 -12.40 12.94
C CYS A 28 8.80 -12.83 11.50
N ARG A 29 8.72 -14.14 11.25
CA ARG A 29 8.12 -14.73 10.04
C ARG A 29 6.59 -14.65 10.05
N CYS A 30 6.06 -13.47 10.38
CA CYS A 30 4.65 -13.18 10.59
C CYS A 30 3.84 -13.14 9.27
N TRP A 31 4.52 -13.09 8.12
CA TRP A 31 3.89 -13.09 6.81
C TRP A 31 3.91 -14.49 6.21
N ARG A 32 2.77 -14.93 5.71
CA ARG A 32 2.64 -16.20 4.99
C ARG A 32 2.43 -15.93 3.52
N TYR A 33 3.31 -16.48 2.71
CA TYR A 33 3.17 -16.49 1.28
C TYR A 33 1.98 -17.36 0.84
N VAL A 34 1.23 -16.86 -0.15
CA VAL A 34 0.18 -17.59 -0.87
C VAL A 34 0.49 -17.50 -2.37
N ARG A 35 0.70 -18.66 -3.02
CA ARG A 35 0.89 -18.73 -4.48
C ARG A 35 -0.43 -18.40 -5.18
N PRO A 36 -0.48 -17.42 -6.09
CA PRO A 36 -1.46 -17.44 -7.16
C PRO A 36 -1.23 -18.73 -7.97
N GLN A 37 -2.28 -19.51 -8.28
CA GLN A 37 -2.11 -20.74 -9.06
C GLN A 37 -1.59 -20.41 -10.48
N GLY A 38 -0.62 -21.18 -10.99
CA GLY A 38 -0.09 -21.02 -12.35
C GLY A 38 1.38 -21.43 -12.50
N ARG A 39 1.85 -21.53 -13.75
CA ARG A 39 3.28 -21.68 -14.07
C ARG A 39 4.02 -20.36 -13.80
N PRO A 40 5.35 -20.39 -13.60
CA PRO A 40 6.17 -19.17 -13.61
C PRO A 40 5.92 -18.39 -14.90
N SER A 41 5.49 -17.14 -14.77
CA SER A 41 5.28 -16.18 -15.86
C SER A 41 5.66 -14.79 -15.36
N ASP A 42 6.20 -13.91 -16.21
CA ASP A 42 6.55 -12.51 -15.87
C ASP A 42 5.32 -11.76 -15.34
N THR A 43 5.01 -11.88 -14.05
CA THR A 43 3.76 -11.42 -13.48
C THR A 43 4.06 -10.49 -12.33
N VAL A 44 3.44 -9.32 -12.36
CA VAL A 44 3.53 -8.31 -11.31
C VAL A 44 2.11 -7.95 -10.93
N LEU A 45 1.77 -8.12 -9.65
CA LEU A 45 0.56 -7.53 -9.09
C LEU A 45 0.90 -6.14 -8.59
N THR A 46 0.24 -5.14 -9.13
CA THR A 46 0.44 -3.73 -8.81
C THR A 46 -0.38 -3.32 -7.60
N ASP A 47 -1.57 -3.91 -7.42
CA ASP A 47 -2.47 -3.54 -6.33
C ASP A 47 -3.41 -4.67 -5.92
N VAL A 48 -3.96 -4.59 -4.70
CA VAL A 48 -4.92 -5.54 -4.11
C VAL A 48 -5.94 -4.83 -3.22
N THR A 49 -7.18 -5.31 -3.28
CA THR A 49 -8.27 -4.88 -2.40
C THR A 49 -9.02 -6.06 -1.80
N GLN A 50 -9.54 -5.88 -0.57
CA GLN A 50 -10.24 -6.94 0.15
C GLN A 50 -11.43 -6.40 0.96
N PRO A 51 -12.62 -6.20 0.34
CA PRO A 51 -13.80 -5.67 1.04
C PRO A 51 -14.45 -6.67 1.99
N ALA A 52 -14.06 -7.95 1.97
CA ALA A 52 -14.55 -8.95 2.92
C ALA A 52 -13.54 -10.11 3.07
N PRO A 53 -13.61 -10.90 4.15
CA PRO A 53 -12.75 -12.09 4.32
C PRO A 53 -12.80 -13.07 3.14
N GLY A 54 -13.96 -13.20 2.50
CA GLY A 54 -14.18 -14.10 1.37
C GLY A 54 -14.32 -13.42 0.00
N ALA A 55 -13.83 -12.19 -0.15
CA ALA A 55 -13.82 -11.52 -1.46
C ALA A 55 -12.69 -10.52 -1.55
N GLY A 56 -11.97 -10.54 -2.66
CA GLY A 56 -10.88 -9.62 -2.96
C GLY A 56 -10.49 -9.69 -4.42
N TRP A 57 -9.76 -8.68 -4.88
CA TRP A 57 -9.22 -8.59 -6.24
C TRP A 57 -7.78 -8.14 -6.15
N ALA A 58 -6.93 -8.68 -7.01
CA ALA A 58 -5.61 -8.14 -7.27
C ALA A 58 -5.43 -7.98 -8.78
N VAL A 59 -4.76 -6.91 -9.18
CA VAL A 59 -4.55 -6.55 -10.59
C VAL A 59 -3.08 -6.31 -10.86
N GLY A 60 -2.70 -6.33 -12.13
CA GLY A 60 -1.39 -5.94 -12.60
C GLY A 60 -1.15 -6.36 -14.05
N ARG A 61 0.00 -6.95 -14.32
CA ARG A 61 0.41 -7.40 -15.66
C ARG A 61 0.99 -8.81 -15.66
N ARG A 62 0.87 -9.48 -16.81
CA ARG A 62 1.58 -10.70 -17.16
C ARG A 62 2.29 -10.50 -18.50
N GLY A 63 3.61 -10.40 -18.49
CA GLY A 63 4.42 -9.93 -19.60
C GLY A 63 3.96 -8.52 -19.98
N ASN A 64 3.44 -8.42 -21.19
CA ASN A 64 2.88 -7.20 -21.76
C ASN A 64 1.33 -7.19 -21.76
N ALA A 65 0.67 -8.12 -21.08
CA ALA A 65 -0.80 -8.21 -21.04
C ALA A 65 -1.35 -7.81 -19.67
N PRO A 66 -2.58 -7.26 -19.59
CA PRO A 66 -3.24 -7.00 -18.32
C PRO A 66 -3.52 -8.33 -17.60
N PHE A 67 -3.43 -8.31 -16.27
CA PHE A 67 -3.65 -9.48 -15.42
C PHE A 67 -4.55 -9.14 -14.23
N ALA A 68 -5.45 -10.04 -13.87
CA ALA A 68 -6.29 -9.91 -12.69
C ALA A 68 -6.62 -11.27 -12.08
N VAL A 69 -6.73 -11.29 -10.76
CA VAL A 69 -7.20 -12.45 -9.98
C VAL A 69 -8.29 -12.02 -9.01
N VAL A 70 -9.20 -12.94 -8.72
CA VAL A 70 -10.28 -12.80 -7.73
C VAL A 70 -10.11 -13.82 -6.62
N TRP A 71 -10.29 -13.37 -5.37
CA TRP A 71 -10.29 -14.23 -4.19
C TRP A 71 -11.71 -14.71 -3.89
N ASP A 72 -11.90 -16.03 -3.83
CA ASP A 72 -13.20 -16.66 -3.57
C ASP A 72 -13.45 -16.99 -2.08
N GLY A 73 -12.51 -16.65 -1.19
CA GLY A 73 -12.50 -17.04 0.21
C GLY A 73 -11.55 -18.18 0.55
N THR A 74 -11.06 -18.89 -0.46
CA THR A 74 -10.15 -20.03 -0.30
C THR A 74 -8.91 -19.92 -1.16
N GLN A 75 -9.03 -19.38 -2.37
CA GLN A 75 -7.94 -19.26 -3.32
C GLN A 75 -8.11 -18.07 -4.28
N TRP A 76 -6.99 -17.62 -4.82
CA TRP A 76 -6.95 -16.67 -5.92
C TRP A 76 -7.16 -17.40 -7.25
N ARG A 77 -8.10 -16.92 -8.06
CA ARG A 77 -8.39 -17.44 -9.40
C ARG A 77 -8.21 -16.35 -10.44
N GLU A 78 -7.57 -16.68 -11.55
CA GLU A 78 -7.45 -15.78 -12.69
C GLU A 78 -8.82 -15.41 -13.27
N THR A 79 -8.94 -14.16 -13.72
CA THR A 79 -10.10 -13.66 -14.44
C THR A 79 -9.65 -12.89 -15.68
N LEU A 80 -10.46 -12.94 -16.74
CA LEU A 80 -10.17 -12.25 -17.99
C LEU A 80 -10.36 -10.74 -17.83
N VAL A 81 -9.34 -9.97 -18.22
CA VAL A 81 -9.46 -8.52 -18.41
C VAL A 81 -9.66 -8.24 -19.91
N PRO A 82 -10.80 -7.67 -20.32
CA PRO A 82 -11.08 -7.42 -21.73
C PRO A 82 -10.36 -6.16 -22.21
N ALA A 83 -9.02 -6.19 -22.27
CA ALA A 83 -8.22 -5.08 -22.75
C ALA A 83 -7.07 -5.57 -23.63
N ALA A 84 -6.57 -4.67 -24.48
CA ALA A 84 -5.48 -4.98 -25.40
C ALA A 84 -4.17 -5.28 -24.63
N PRO A 85 -3.22 -6.01 -25.25
CA PRO A 85 -1.82 -5.98 -24.82
C PRO A 85 -1.30 -4.53 -24.72
N GLU A 86 -0.24 -4.32 -23.95
CA GLU A 86 0.28 -3.01 -23.53
C GLU A 86 -0.66 -2.23 -22.59
N THR A 87 -1.61 -2.91 -21.97
CA THR A 87 -2.43 -2.34 -20.89
C THR A 87 -1.84 -2.74 -19.53
N ILE A 88 -1.49 -1.75 -18.72
CA ILE A 88 -0.98 -1.96 -17.36
C ILE A 88 -2.10 -1.60 -16.40
N MET A 89 -2.56 -2.58 -15.62
CA MET A 89 -3.51 -2.32 -14.54
C MET A 89 -2.76 -1.64 -13.38
N GLU A 90 -3.24 -0.49 -12.93
CA GLU A 90 -2.52 0.37 -11.98
C GLU A 90 -3.09 0.24 -10.56
N GLY A 91 -4.41 0.36 -10.40
CA GLY A 91 -5.08 0.31 -9.10
C GLY A 91 -6.41 -0.44 -9.14
N VAL A 92 -6.83 -0.97 -7.99
CA VAL A 92 -8.09 -1.69 -7.80
C VAL A 92 -8.71 -1.40 -6.43
N SER A 93 -10.00 -1.10 -6.42
CA SER A 93 -10.74 -0.87 -5.18
C SER A 93 -12.15 -1.39 -5.26
N ALA A 94 -12.66 -1.89 -4.15
CA ALA A 94 -13.98 -2.50 -4.09
C ALA A 94 -14.79 -2.02 -2.90
N ALA A 95 -16.01 -1.59 -3.17
CA ALA A 95 -16.98 -1.23 -2.14
C ALA A 95 -17.64 -2.47 -1.52
N SER A 96 -17.68 -3.59 -2.26
CA SER A 96 -18.33 -4.82 -1.81
C SER A 96 -17.82 -6.03 -2.58
N ARG A 97 -18.31 -7.23 -2.20
CA ARG A 97 -18.06 -8.49 -2.94
C ARG A 97 -18.56 -8.51 -4.39
N ARG A 98 -19.33 -7.50 -4.81
CA ARG A 98 -20.03 -7.47 -6.11
C ARG A 98 -19.73 -6.22 -6.93
N ASP A 99 -18.96 -5.28 -6.38
CA ASP A 99 -18.70 -3.99 -7.00
C ASP A 99 -17.24 -3.63 -6.72
N ALA A 100 -16.42 -3.96 -7.71
CA ALA A 100 -15.01 -3.65 -7.76
C ALA A 100 -14.74 -2.79 -8.99
N TRP A 101 -13.83 -1.86 -8.85
CA TRP A 101 -13.37 -0.95 -9.87
C TRP A 101 -11.87 -1.13 -10.01
N ALA A 102 -11.38 -1.13 -11.25
CA ALA A 102 -9.95 -1.12 -11.53
C ALA A 102 -9.66 -0.08 -12.59
N VAL A 103 -8.44 0.41 -12.60
CA VAL A 103 -7.97 1.39 -13.59
C VAL A 103 -6.73 0.86 -14.28
N ALA A 104 -6.57 1.26 -15.54
CA ALA A 104 -5.38 0.94 -16.30
C ALA A 104 -4.93 2.13 -17.14
N ALA A 105 -3.61 2.22 -17.29
CA ALA A 105 -2.97 3.12 -18.23
C ALA A 105 -2.56 2.35 -19.49
N HIS A 106 -2.68 3.02 -20.63
CA HIS A 106 -2.17 2.58 -21.93
C HIS A 106 -1.22 3.65 -22.50
N LYS A 107 -0.42 3.30 -23.51
CA LYS A 107 0.41 4.29 -24.22
C LYS A 107 -0.46 5.38 -24.83
N GLY A 108 0.00 6.64 -24.73
CA GLY A 108 -0.63 7.79 -25.40
C GLY A 108 -1.70 8.55 -24.59
N ASP A 109 -1.60 8.56 -23.25
CA ASP A 109 -2.52 9.28 -22.34
C ASP A 109 -4.00 8.83 -22.40
N ILE A 110 -4.24 7.60 -22.85
CA ILE A 110 -5.58 7.00 -22.85
C ILE A 110 -5.66 6.00 -21.70
N GLY A 111 -6.55 6.28 -20.75
CA GLY A 111 -6.86 5.39 -19.65
C GLY A 111 -8.07 4.51 -19.93
N SER A 112 -8.18 3.46 -19.13
CA SER A 112 -9.38 2.63 -19.06
C SER A 112 -9.83 2.47 -17.62
N VAL A 113 -11.15 2.42 -17.44
CA VAL A 113 -11.79 2.02 -16.18
C VAL A 113 -12.48 0.70 -16.42
N PHE A 114 -12.34 -0.21 -15.46
CA PHE A 114 -12.99 -1.50 -15.46
C PHE A 114 -13.93 -1.58 -14.27
N ARG A 115 -15.14 -2.08 -14.50
CA ARG A 115 -16.10 -2.38 -13.44
C ARG A 115 -16.43 -3.86 -13.43
N TRP A 116 -16.38 -4.47 -12.26
CA TRP A 116 -16.74 -5.86 -12.05
C TRP A 116 -18.27 -6.01 -12.03
N ASP A 117 -18.82 -6.84 -12.92
CA ASP A 117 -20.27 -7.06 -13.05
C ASP A 117 -20.78 -8.31 -12.30
N ARG A 118 -20.01 -8.77 -11.30
CA ARG A 118 -20.15 -10.03 -10.53
C ARG A 118 -19.52 -11.26 -11.18
N ARG A 119 -19.26 -11.26 -12.50
CA ARG A 119 -18.65 -12.41 -13.18
C ARG A 119 -17.44 -12.05 -14.02
N GLN A 120 -17.41 -10.84 -14.57
CA GLN A 120 -16.37 -10.38 -15.47
C GLN A 120 -16.16 -8.88 -15.32
N TRP A 121 -15.03 -8.41 -15.84
CA TRP A 121 -14.73 -7.00 -15.98
C TRP A 121 -15.45 -6.41 -17.20
N ARG A 122 -15.96 -5.19 -17.06
CA ARG A 122 -16.46 -4.37 -18.17
C ARG A 122 -15.60 -3.13 -18.31
N GLN A 123 -14.95 -2.97 -19.45
CA GLN A 123 -14.11 -1.82 -19.75
C GLN A 123 -14.97 -0.61 -20.17
N SER A 124 -14.50 0.58 -19.83
CA SER A 124 -14.99 1.86 -20.36
C SER A 124 -13.80 2.79 -20.59
N PRO A 125 -13.81 3.59 -21.67
CA PRO A 125 -12.74 4.56 -21.92
C PRO A 125 -12.71 5.63 -20.84
N PHE A 126 -11.53 6.22 -20.60
CA PHE A 126 -11.33 7.24 -19.58
C PHE A 126 -10.58 8.47 -20.12
N PRO A 127 -11.02 9.70 -19.81
CA PRO A 127 -10.46 10.93 -20.38
C PRO A 127 -9.22 11.42 -19.59
N GLY A 128 -8.20 10.58 -19.47
CA GLY A 128 -6.93 10.85 -18.79
C GLY A 128 -6.15 9.58 -18.50
N THR A 129 -5.03 9.71 -17.79
CA THR A 129 -4.18 8.61 -17.32
C THR A 129 -4.50 8.33 -15.86
N PRO A 130 -5.34 7.33 -15.55
CA PRO A 130 -5.68 6.99 -14.18
C PRO A 130 -4.53 6.21 -13.53
N ARG A 131 -4.23 6.50 -12.27
CA ARG A 131 -3.22 5.80 -11.47
C ARG A 131 -3.81 4.98 -10.35
N ASP A 132 -4.88 5.48 -9.74
CA ASP A 132 -5.52 4.80 -8.64
C ASP A 132 -7.02 5.09 -8.58
N VAL A 133 -7.76 4.22 -7.88
CA VAL A 133 -9.20 4.27 -7.71
C VAL A 133 -9.59 3.97 -6.27
N SER A 134 -10.49 4.77 -5.70
CA SER A 134 -11.09 4.53 -4.38
C SER A 134 -12.61 4.38 -4.52
N ALA A 135 -13.11 3.16 -4.40
CA ALA A 135 -14.53 2.83 -4.46
C ALA A 135 -15.15 2.72 -3.05
N ARG A 136 -16.11 3.58 -2.75
CA ARG A 136 -16.83 3.58 -1.46
C ARG A 136 -18.24 3.04 -1.57
N ALA A 137 -18.88 3.31 -2.71
CA ALA A 137 -20.18 2.77 -3.08
C ALA A 137 -20.26 2.69 -4.61
N ASN A 138 -21.34 2.09 -5.12
CA ASN A 138 -21.60 1.99 -6.56
C ASN A 138 -21.80 3.33 -7.27
N ASP A 139 -21.97 4.39 -6.50
CA ASP A 139 -22.25 5.77 -6.89
C ASP A 139 -21.32 6.79 -6.20
N ASP A 140 -20.24 6.32 -5.59
CA ASP A 140 -19.21 7.13 -4.95
C ASP A 140 -17.84 6.48 -5.18
N VAL A 141 -17.23 6.81 -6.33
CA VAL A 141 -15.92 6.31 -6.74
C VAL A 141 -15.06 7.48 -7.16
N TRP A 142 -13.83 7.49 -6.68
CA TRP A 142 -12.83 8.50 -6.99
C TRP A 142 -11.70 7.88 -7.80
N ILE A 143 -11.22 8.61 -8.79
CA ILE A 143 -10.00 8.25 -9.54
C ILE A 143 -9.05 9.43 -9.47
N ALA A 144 -7.78 9.15 -9.18
CA ALA A 144 -6.67 10.08 -9.28
C ALA A 144 -5.73 9.68 -10.42
N GLY A 145 -5.05 10.67 -10.98
CA GLY A 145 -4.14 10.48 -12.10
C GLY A 145 -3.63 11.80 -12.67
N SER A 146 -3.45 11.80 -13.98
CA SER A 146 -3.04 12.97 -14.75
C SER A 146 -3.87 13.13 -16.03
N ALA A 147 -3.91 14.35 -16.56
CA ALA A 147 -4.47 14.61 -17.88
C ALA A 147 -3.79 15.83 -18.50
N LYS A 148 -3.21 15.64 -19.69
CA LYS A 148 -2.40 16.64 -20.41
C LYS A 148 -1.24 17.17 -19.54
N GLY A 149 -0.52 16.26 -18.88
CA GLY A 149 0.63 16.56 -18.01
C GLY A 149 0.32 17.31 -16.70
N LYS A 150 -0.96 17.36 -16.31
CA LYS A 150 -1.42 18.03 -15.09
C LYS A 150 -2.15 17.06 -14.18
N ALA A 151 -1.99 17.25 -12.88
CA ALA A 151 -2.65 16.43 -11.87
C ALA A 151 -4.16 16.56 -11.99
N ALA A 152 -4.88 15.44 -11.91
CA ALA A 152 -6.30 15.40 -12.19
C ALA A 152 -7.01 14.35 -11.33
N ALA A 153 -8.26 14.65 -10.99
CA ALA A 153 -9.12 13.73 -10.25
C ALA A 153 -10.53 13.73 -10.86
N TRP A 154 -11.21 12.59 -10.75
CA TRP A 154 -12.56 12.38 -11.26
C TRP A 154 -13.42 11.70 -10.20
N HIS A 155 -14.71 12.03 -10.22
CA HIS A 155 -15.71 11.47 -9.32
C HIS A 155 -16.85 10.85 -10.13
N TRP A 156 -17.19 9.61 -9.78
CA TRP A 156 -18.37 8.91 -10.29
C TRP A 156 -19.52 9.09 -9.31
N ASN A 157 -20.66 9.56 -9.84
CA ASN A 157 -21.86 9.81 -9.05
C ASN A 157 -22.97 8.76 -9.24
N GLY A 158 -22.65 7.60 -9.79
CA GLY A 158 -23.63 6.57 -10.15
C GLY A 158 -24.14 6.65 -11.58
N LYS A 159 -23.92 7.76 -12.28
CA LYS A 159 -24.40 7.98 -13.65
C LYS A 159 -23.30 8.38 -14.62
N ALA A 160 -22.41 9.28 -14.21
CA ALA A 160 -21.35 9.79 -15.07
C ALA A 160 -20.11 10.15 -14.25
N TRP A 161 -18.95 10.03 -14.90
CA TRP A 161 -17.70 10.61 -14.41
C TRP A 161 -17.74 12.12 -14.57
N ARG A 162 -17.34 12.83 -13.51
CA ARG A 162 -17.15 14.28 -13.53
C ARG A 162 -15.74 14.59 -13.10
N ARG A 163 -15.09 15.50 -13.81
CA ARG A 163 -13.79 16.02 -13.37
C ARG A 163 -14.01 16.85 -12.11
N ALA A 164 -13.30 16.50 -11.05
CA ALA A 164 -13.36 17.25 -9.80
C ALA A 164 -12.45 18.49 -9.93
N PRO A 165 -12.92 19.69 -9.56
CA PRO A 165 -12.13 20.91 -9.68
C PRO A 165 -10.81 20.83 -8.92
N ILE A 166 -9.72 21.08 -9.63
CA ILE A 166 -8.36 21.19 -9.11
C ILE A 166 -7.71 22.41 -9.79
N ALA A 167 -7.06 23.28 -9.02
CA ALA A 167 -6.28 24.36 -9.61
C ALA A 167 -5.18 23.76 -10.51
N PRO A 168 -4.90 24.30 -11.71
CA PRO A 168 -3.89 23.73 -12.60
C PRO A 168 -2.54 23.57 -11.89
N VAL A 169 -2.11 22.33 -11.74
CA VAL A 169 -0.84 21.96 -11.13
C VAL A 169 -0.15 20.95 -12.03
N THR A 170 1.10 21.22 -12.39
CA THR A 170 1.94 20.27 -13.13
C THR A 170 2.19 19.04 -12.26
N GLY A 171 2.40 17.90 -12.90
CA GLY A 171 2.63 16.63 -12.21
C GLY A 171 1.43 15.70 -12.27
N GLU A 172 1.40 14.75 -11.33
CA GLU A 172 0.49 13.60 -11.36
C GLU A 172 0.08 13.24 -9.93
N LEU A 173 -1.19 12.83 -9.78
CA LEU A 173 -1.66 12.15 -8.57
C LEU A 173 -1.52 10.65 -8.80
N THR A 174 -0.79 9.97 -7.91
CA THR A 174 -0.50 8.54 -7.96
C THR A 174 -1.51 7.72 -7.18
N ALA A 175 -2.10 8.27 -6.12
CA ALA A 175 -3.04 7.56 -5.25
C ALA A 175 -4.20 8.42 -4.75
N VAL A 176 -5.32 7.78 -4.38
CA VAL A 176 -6.50 8.42 -3.80
C VAL A 176 -7.16 7.57 -2.72
N SER A 177 -7.53 8.20 -1.61
CA SER A 177 -8.29 7.58 -0.54
C SER A 177 -9.48 8.44 -0.15
N ALA A 178 -10.68 7.96 -0.45
CA ALA A 178 -11.92 8.67 -0.11
C ALA A 178 -12.54 8.10 1.17
N ARG A 179 -12.91 8.96 2.11
CA ARG A 179 -13.79 8.61 3.23
C ARG A 179 -15.25 8.80 2.88
N GLY A 180 -15.55 9.75 1.98
CA GLY A 180 -16.86 9.93 1.38
C GLY A 180 -16.88 11.06 0.36
N ARG A 181 -18.08 11.41 -0.10
CA ARG A 181 -18.33 12.40 -1.17
C ARG A 181 -17.69 13.78 -0.96
N ALA A 182 -17.40 14.15 0.28
CA ALA A 182 -16.85 15.46 0.64
C ALA A 182 -15.54 15.40 1.42
N ASP A 183 -14.92 14.22 1.49
CA ASP A 183 -13.66 13.99 2.22
C ASP A 183 -12.85 12.92 1.50
N ALA A 184 -11.85 13.36 0.76
CA ALA A 184 -10.90 12.49 0.08
C ALA A 184 -9.50 13.11 0.06
N TRP A 185 -8.50 12.26 0.10
CA TRP A 185 -7.09 12.63 -0.03
C TRP A 185 -6.54 12.06 -1.32
N ALA A 186 -5.68 12.82 -2.00
CA ALA A 186 -4.92 12.34 -3.13
C ALA A 186 -3.47 12.81 -3.01
N VAL A 187 -2.54 11.95 -3.40
CA VAL A 187 -1.10 12.24 -3.31
C VAL A 187 -0.41 11.92 -4.61
N GLY A 188 0.81 12.41 -4.76
CA GLY A 188 1.66 12.12 -5.91
C GLY A 188 2.89 12.99 -5.93
N SER A 189 3.26 13.45 -7.12
CA SER A 189 4.46 14.26 -7.31
C SER A 189 4.25 15.42 -8.26
N ARG A 190 5.01 16.48 -8.01
CA ARG A 190 5.17 17.64 -8.88
C ARG A 190 6.61 18.12 -8.81
N ASP A 191 7.27 18.22 -9.96
CA ASP A 191 8.63 18.75 -10.07
C ASP A 191 9.61 18.10 -9.06
N ASP A 192 9.58 16.77 -8.94
CA ASP A 192 10.35 15.99 -7.96
C ASP A 192 10.02 16.30 -6.49
N ARG A 193 8.83 16.82 -6.19
CA ARG A 193 8.36 17.11 -4.82
C ARG A 193 7.04 16.41 -4.50
N PRO A 194 6.78 16.11 -3.21
CA PRO A 194 5.50 15.59 -2.77
C PRO A 194 4.35 16.52 -3.15
N LEU A 195 3.31 15.96 -3.75
CA LEU A 195 2.03 16.62 -3.98
C LEU A 195 0.99 15.97 -3.07
N ILE A 196 0.31 16.77 -2.25
CA ILE A 196 -0.81 16.34 -1.42
C ILE A 196 -2.00 17.26 -1.71
N MET A 197 -3.16 16.67 -1.95
CA MET A 197 -4.41 17.38 -2.23
C MET A 197 -5.53 16.83 -1.34
N HIS A 198 -6.36 17.72 -0.81
CA HIS A 198 -7.56 17.38 -0.05
C HIS A 198 -8.82 17.84 -0.80
N TRP A 199 -9.80 16.96 -0.89
CA TRP A 199 -11.14 17.28 -1.37
C TRP A 199 -12.05 17.65 -0.20
N ASN A 200 -12.60 18.85 -0.25
CA ASN A 200 -13.48 19.41 0.79
C ASN A 200 -14.98 19.35 0.43
N GLY A 201 -15.36 18.61 -0.63
CA GLY A 201 -16.73 18.61 -1.16
C GLY A 201 -16.98 19.57 -2.31
N ARG A 202 -16.03 20.47 -2.63
CA ARG A 202 -16.18 21.46 -3.71
C ARG A 202 -14.97 21.52 -4.65
N SER A 203 -13.77 21.50 -4.10
CA SER A 203 -12.52 21.60 -4.85
C SER A 203 -11.39 20.89 -4.14
N TRP A 204 -10.42 20.41 -4.92
CA TRP A 204 -9.14 19.94 -4.40
C TRP A 204 -8.24 21.11 -4.03
N THR A 205 -7.70 21.09 -2.81
CA THR A 205 -6.79 22.13 -2.28
C THR A 205 -5.57 21.51 -1.61
N SER A 206 -4.41 22.16 -1.68
CA SER A 206 -3.22 21.72 -0.95
C SER A 206 -3.34 22.07 0.53
N PRO A 207 -3.24 21.10 1.45
CA PRO A 207 -3.24 21.36 2.89
C PRO A 207 -1.90 21.96 3.36
N PRO A 208 -1.84 22.50 4.59
CA PRO A 208 -0.58 22.85 5.23
C PRO A 208 0.32 21.64 5.54
N GLY A 209 1.63 21.91 5.70
CA GLY A 209 2.56 20.99 6.36
C GLY A 209 3.24 19.90 5.52
N ALA A 210 2.84 19.69 4.25
CA ALA A 210 3.50 18.72 3.38
C ALA A 210 5.03 18.92 3.36
N ALA A 211 5.81 17.83 3.38
CA ALA A 211 7.26 17.89 3.46
C ALA A 211 7.85 18.76 2.32
N ARG A 212 8.60 19.79 2.70
CA ARG A 212 9.27 20.72 1.78
C ARG A 212 10.78 20.56 1.92
N GLY A 213 11.40 19.72 1.09
CA GLY A 213 12.85 19.61 1.03
C GLY A 213 13.33 18.40 0.22
N GLY A 214 14.28 18.64 -0.69
CA GLY A 214 14.88 17.59 -1.52
C GLY A 214 13.96 16.98 -2.57
N ARG A 215 14.49 16.02 -3.33
CA ARG A 215 13.74 15.19 -4.27
C ARG A 215 12.95 14.14 -3.48
N ALA A 216 11.63 14.17 -3.59
CA ALA A 216 10.73 13.23 -2.95
C ALA A 216 9.39 13.12 -3.70
N TRP A 217 8.72 11.99 -3.54
CA TRP A 217 7.40 11.73 -4.12
C TRP A 217 6.58 10.84 -3.20
N LEU A 218 5.26 10.93 -3.32
CA LEU A 218 4.32 10.08 -2.61
C LEU A 218 3.73 9.06 -3.59
N THR A 219 3.58 7.83 -3.11
CA THR A 219 3.13 6.67 -3.89
C THR A 219 1.72 6.27 -3.49
N ASP A 220 1.37 6.33 -2.21
CA ASP A 220 0.08 5.90 -1.70
C ASP A 220 -0.40 6.73 -0.50
N VAL A 221 -1.72 6.74 -0.26
CA VAL A 221 -2.38 7.46 0.84
C VAL A 221 -3.55 6.65 1.40
N VAL A 222 -3.73 6.70 2.72
CA VAL A 222 -4.90 6.15 3.40
C VAL A 222 -5.53 7.16 4.34
N ALA A 223 -6.84 7.39 4.17
CA ALA A 223 -7.64 8.26 5.03
C ALA A 223 -8.35 7.44 6.12
N LEU A 224 -7.92 7.57 7.37
CA LEU A 224 -8.48 6.81 8.51
C LEU A 224 -9.65 7.56 9.16
N SER A 225 -9.45 8.84 9.43
CA SER A 225 -10.43 9.76 10.02
C SER A 225 -10.33 11.17 9.41
N PRO A 226 -11.27 12.09 9.66
CA PRO A 226 -11.10 13.49 9.23
C PRO A 226 -9.85 14.14 9.85
N ALA A 227 -9.42 13.62 11.00
CA ALA A 227 -8.25 14.09 11.74
C ALA A 227 -7.04 13.15 11.59
N GLU A 228 -7.09 12.15 10.72
CA GLU A 228 -6.01 11.18 10.59
C GLU A 228 -5.94 10.58 9.18
N ALA A 229 -4.83 10.84 8.52
CA ALA A 229 -4.47 10.23 7.24
C ALA A 229 -2.96 9.99 7.21
N TRP A 230 -2.54 9.05 6.38
CA TRP A 230 -1.14 8.71 6.18
C TRP A 230 -0.83 8.67 4.70
N ALA A 231 0.30 9.23 4.32
CA ALA A 231 0.84 9.15 2.97
C ALA A 231 2.24 8.57 3.05
N VAL A 232 2.60 7.74 2.08
CA VAL A 232 3.92 7.11 2.01
C VAL A 232 4.55 7.31 0.64
N GLY A 233 5.86 7.11 0.57
CA GLY A 233 6.61 7.22 -0.67
C GLY A 233 8.11 7.10 -0.44
N ALA A 234 8.86 7.95 -1.13
CA ALA A 234 10.31 7.97 -1.03
C ALA A 234 10.88 9.38 -1.10
N THR A 235 12.04 9.52 -0.48
CA THR A 235 13.01 10.58 -0.75
C THR A 235 14.14 10.00 -1.61
N ALA A 236 15.14 10.82 -1.94
CA ALA A 236 16.34 10.35 -2.63
C ALA A 236 17.13 9.25 -1.88
N THR A 237 16.93 9.08 -0.57
CA THR A 237 17.80 8.20 0.25
C THR A 237 17.05 7.30 1.24
N ALA A 238 15.74 7.49 1.42
CA ALA A 238 14.96 6.76 2.43
C ALA A 238 13.46 6.73 2.11
N PRO A 239 12.72 5.75 2.68
CA PRO A 239 11.26 5.77 2.67
C PRO A 239 10.74 7.05 3.32
N LEU A 240 9.66 7.58 2.76
CA LEU A 240 8.93 8.73 3.29
C LEU A 240 7.62 8.26 3.90
N ALA A 241 7.29 8.77 5.08
CA ALA A 241 5.97 8.69 5.67
C ALA A 241 5.56 10.06 6.18
N GLU A 242 4.36 10.51 5.83
CA GLU A 242 3.75 11.73 6.34
C GLU A 242 2.41 11.40 7.01
N ARG A 243 2.08 12.12 8.07
CA ARG A 243 0.83 11.96 8.82
C ARG A 243 0.08 13.28 8.90
N TRP A 244 -1.21 13.21 8.63
CA TRP A 244 -2.17 14.28 8.93
C TRP A 244 -2.69 14.12 10.36
N ASP A 245 -2.68 15.19 11.13
CA ASP A 245 -3.14 15.23 12.53
C ASP A 245 -4.48 15.97 12.72
N GLY A 246 -5.17 16.30 11.63
CA GLY A 246 -6.38 17.13 11.63
C GLY A 246 -6.12 18.61 11.37
N ARG A 247 -4.87 19.05 11.31
CA ARG A 247 -4.50 20.45 11.08
C ARG A 247 -3.40 20.62 10.05
N SER A 248 -2.37 19.78 10.11
CA SER A 248 -1.22 19.82 9.21
C SER A 248 -0.68 18.43 8.93
N TRP A 249 -0.07 18.27 7.75
CA TRP A 249 0.81 17.14 7.50
C TRP A 249 2.14 17.34 8.21
N ALA A 250 2.73 16.26 8.69
CA ALA A 250 4.08 16.26 9.23
C ALA A 250 4.79 14.95 8.89
N PRO A 251 6.12 14.98 8.61
CA PRO A 251 6.89 13.77 8.39
C PRO A 251 6.95 12.94 9.68
N VAL A 252 6.84 11.63 9.54
CA VAL A 252 7.07 10.65 10.61
C VAL A 252 8.34 9.89 10.27
N PRO A 253 9.44 10.09 11.02
CA PRO A 253 10.70 9.42 10.73
C PRO A 253 10.55 7.90 10.67
N VAL A 254 11.24 7.28 9.71
CA VAL A 254 11.33 5.82 9.55
C VAL A 254 12.79 5.42 9.81
N PRO A 255 13.19 5.17 11.08
CA PRO A 255 14.60 5.04 11.44
C PRO A 255 15.25 3.81 10.80
N GLY A 256 16.45 3.98 10.25
CA GLY A 256 17.31 2.86 9.83
C GLY A 256 16.89 2.13 8.55
N LEU A 257 15.85 2.60 7.85
CA LEU A 257 15.45 2.02 6.56
C LEU A 257 15.98 2.82 5.38
N LYS A 258 16.47 2.08 4.37
CA LYS A 258 16.79 2.57 3.03
C LYS A 258 15.88 1.87 2.03
N GLY A 259 15.58 2.51 0.92
CA GLY A 259 14.60 2.05 -0.06
C GLY A 259 13.39 2.97 -0.13
N ARG A 260 12.20 2.39 -0.37
CA ARG A 260 10.95 3.15 -0.53
C ARG A 260 9.73 2.41 0.01
N PHE A 261 8.67 3.18 0.25
CA PHE A 261 7.32 2.64 0.39
C PHE A 261 6.53 2.88 -0.91
N ASP A 262 5.79 1.86 -1.32
CA ASP A 262 4.95 1.84 -2.51
C ASP A 262 3.45 1.81 -2.13
N THR A 263 3.09 1.35 -0.92
CA THR A 263 1.68 1.23 -0.49
C THR A 263 1.48 1.45 1.00
N VAL A 264 0.30 1.93 1.42
CA VAL A 264 -0.12 2.11 2.81
C VAL A 264 -1.57 1.73 3.03
N ALA A 265 -1.85 1.00 4.11
CA ALA A 265 -3.20 0.62 4.50
C ALA A 265 -3.42 0.72 6.01
N GLY A 266 -4.62 1.12 6.43
CA GLY A 266 -5.00 1.17 7.83
C GLY A 266 -5.10 -0.23 8.47
N ASP A 267 -4.66 -0.37 9.71
CA ASP A 267 -4.76 -1.62 10.47
C ASP A 267 -6.17 -1.85 11.08
N GLY A 268 -7.01 -0.81 11.04
CA GLY A 268 -8.37 -0.79 11.61
C GLY A 268 -8.43 -0.52 13.12
N ARG A 269 -7.33 -0.07 13.73
CA ARG A 269 -7.15 0.22 15.16
C ARG A 269 -6.40 1.54 15.41
N GLY A 270 -6.24 2.38 14.38
CA GLY A 270 -5.54 3.67 14.46
C GLY A 270 -4.07 3.61 14.05
N GLY A 271 -3.57 2.45 13.65
CA GLY A 271 -2.26 2.26 13.04
C GLY A 271 -2.33 2.10 11.52
N VAL A 272 -1.16 1.98 10.91
CA VAL A 272 -1.02 1.70 9.47
C VAL A 272 0.05 0.65 9.22
N TRP A 273 -0.11 -0.10 8.14
CA TRP A 273 0.94 -0.85 7.49
C TRP A 273 1.41 -0.09 6.25
N ALA A 274 2.72 0.03 6.08
CA ALA A 274 3.37 0.50 4.86
C ALA A 274 4.16 -0.65 4.24
N GLY A 275 4.15 -0.76 2.90
CA GLY A 275 4.85 -1.79 2.15
C GLY A 275 5.72 -1.19 1.05
N GLY A 276 6.80 -1.88 0.67
CA GLY A 276 7.67 -1.48 -0.44
C GLY A 276 8.88 -2.40 -0.59
N GLU A 277 10.04 -1.84 -0.94
CA GLU A 277 11.31 -2.55 -1.05
C GLU A 277 12.50 -1.76 -0.47
N ASP A 278 13.55 -2.47 -0.03
CA ASP A 278 14.82 -1.88 0.38
C ASP A 278 15.77 -1.67 -0.82
N ASP A 279 16.86 -0.92 -0.63
CA ASP A 279 17.88 -0.68 -1.68
C ASP A 279 18.55 -1.99 -2.18
N GLY A 280 18.45 -3.07 -1.40
CA GLY A 280 18.92 -4.40 -1.80
C GLY A 280 17.88 -5.20 -2.58
N GLY A 281 16.73 -4.62 -2.90
CA GLY A 281 15.63 -5.29 -3.60
C GLY A 281 14.86 -6.28 -2.73
N ARG A 282 14.89 -6.16 -1.40
CA ARG A 282 14.09 -7.04 -0.52
C ARG A 282 12.76 -6.39 -0.16
N PRO A 283 11.69 -7.17 0.02
CA PRO A 283 10.40 -6.60 0.37
C PRO A 283 10.40 -6.10 1.81
N ILE A 284 9.82 -4.93 2.04
CA ILE A 284 9.62 -4.35 3.37
C ILE A 284 8.13 -4.28 3.68
N ALA A 285 7.75 -4.63 4.91
CA ALA A 285 6.47 -4.27 5.49
C ALA A 285 6.68 -3.67 6.88
N ALA A 286 6.33 -2.40 7.06
CA ALA A 286 6.48 -1.66 8.31
C ALA A 286 5.11 -1.36 8.93
N HIS A 287 4.95 -1.64 10.21
CA HIS A 287 3.72 -1.37 10.96
C HIS A 287 3.93 -0.22 11.92
N TRP A 288 3.14 0.85 11.77
CA TRP A 288 3.08 1.93 12.73
C TRP A 288 1.96 1.68 13.74
N ALA A 289 2.35 1.54 15.01
CA ALA A 289 1.42 1.50 16.14
C ALA A 289 2.11 2.07 17.39
N ASP A 290 1.33 2.69 18.27
CA ASP A 290 1.80 3.18 19.57
C ASP A 290 3.07 4.06 19.47
N GLY A 291 3.12 4.95 18.48
CA GLY A 291 4.21 5.92 18.32
C GLY A 291 5.52 5.36 17.75
N ARG A 292 5.54 4.12 17.23
CA ARG A 292 6.74 3.51 16.67
C ARG A 292 6.47 2.68 15.41
N TRP A 293 7.50 2.61 14.57
CA TRP A 293 7.56 1.68 13.45
C TRP A 293 8.13 0.33 13.91
N ASP A 294 7.49 -0.74 13.47
CA ASP A 294 7.97 -2.10 13.59
C ASP A 294 8.11 -2.71 12.20
N VAL A 295 9.35 -3.01 11.80
CA VAL A 295 9.67 -3.42 10.43
C VAL A 295 9.78 -4.93 10.36
N SER A 296 9.14 -5.50 9.34
CA SER A 296 9.18 -6.91 9.00
C SER A 296 9.59 -7.11 7.55
N ARG A 297 10.17 -8.28 7.24
CA ARG A 297 10.48 -8.71 5.88
C ARG A 297 9.56 -9.86 5.49
N PRO A 298 8.59 -9.63 4.58
CA PRO A 298 7.78 -10.71 4.04
C PRO A 298 8.69 -11.77 3.37
N PRO A 299 8.46 -13.07 3.61
CA PRO A 299 9.30 -14.11 3.01
C PRO A 299 9.07 -14.18 1.50
N VAL A 300 10.15 -14.40 0.75
CA VAL A 300 10.10 -14.64 -0.69
C VAL A 300 10.19 -16.16 -0.95
N PRO A 301 9.50 -16.71 -1.96
CA PRO A 301 9.52 -18.14 -2.22
C PRO A 301 10.86 -18.57 -2.83
N ASP A 302 11.63 -19.31 -2.06
CA ASP A 302 12.87 -19.93 -2.52
C ASP A 302 12.74 -21.47 -2.55
N PRO A 303 12.96 -22.15 -3.69
CA PRO A 303 13.01 -23.60 -3.76
C PRO A 303 14.29 -24.25 -3.22
N SER A 304 15.43 -23.53 -3.17
CA SER A 304 16.71 -24.10 -2.75
C SER A 304 16.94 -24.03 -1.24
N GLY A 305 16.26 -23.10 -0.54
CA GLY A 305 16.44 -22.86 0.89
C GLY A 305 17.62 -21.92 1.20
N ASP A 306 18.30 -21.44 0.16
CA ASP A 306 19.38 -20.47 0.22
C ASP A 306 18.85 -19.10 -0.25
N ASP A 307 18.78 -18.13 0.67
CA ASP A 307 18.40 -16.74 0.38
C ASP A 307 19.21 -16.09 -0.76
N ALA A 308 20.33 -16.71 -1.17
CA ALA A 308 21.19 -16.32 -2.28
C ALA A 308 20.50 -16.31 -3.66
N ASP A 309 19.48 -17.14 -3.89
CA ASP A 309 18.82 -17.24 -5.22
C ASP A 309 17.58 -16.33 -5.37
N SER A 310 17.14 -15.69 -4.28
CA SER A 310 16.00 -14.76 -4.29
C SER A 310 16.38 -13.42 -4.95
N GLY A 311 15.73 -13.08 -6.06
CA GLY A 311 15.90 -11.80 -6.75
C GLY A 311 15.03 -10.68 -6.17
N PRO A 312 14.96 -9.51 -6.82
CA PRO A 312 14.29 -8.33 -6.27
C PRO A 312 12.79 -8.58 -6.07
N ALA A 313 12.26 -8.17 -4.92
CA ALA A 313 10.86 -8.30 -4.56
C ALA A 313 10.33 -7.05 -3.84
N ALA A 314 9.08 -6.71 -4.13
CA ALA A 314 8.41 -5.53 -3.62
C ALA A 314 6.99 -5.84 -3.16
N VAL A 315 6.55 -5.17 -2.10
CA VAL A 315 5.13 -5.08 -1.71
C VAL A 315 4.54 -3.85 -2.39
N LEU A 316 3.64 -4.05 -3.34
CA LEU A 316 3.09 -3.00 -4.20
C LEU A 316 1.65 -2.62 -3.85
N GLY A 317 0.89 -3.53 -3.24
CA GLY A 317 -0.46 -3.25 -2.74
C GLY A 317 -0.70 -3.88 -1.37
N LEU A 318 -1.46 -3.20 -0.52
CA LEU A 318 -1.87 -3.67 0.81
C LEU A 318 -3.38 -3.48 1.02
N ALA A 319 -4.04 -4.52 1.53
CA ALA A 319 -5.43 -4.47 1.92
C ALA A 319 -5.65 -5.10 3.29
N ARG A 320 -6.40 -4.42 4.16
CA ARG A 320 -6.85 -5.02 5.42
C ARG A 320 -7.95 -6.05 5.16
N VAL A 321 -7.91 -7.18 5.84
CA VAL A 321 -9.00 -8.16 5.87
C VAL A 321 -10.03 -7.75 6.93
N PRO A 322 -11.25 -7.33 6.55
CA PRO A 322 -12.23 -6.79 7.49
C PRO A 322 -12.62 -7.79 8.58
N GLY A 323 -12.86 -7.29 9.80
CA GLY A 323 -13.18 -8.14 10.95
C GLY A 323 -11.99 -8.88 11.56
N THR A 324 -10.76 -8.64 11.06
CA THR A 324 -9.55 -9.29 11.56
C THR A 324 -8.42 -8.28 11.79
N THR A 325 -7.26 -8.78 12.25
CA THR A 325 -5.98 -8.06 12.28
C THR A 325 -5.07 -8.42 11.10
N ARG A 326 -5.60 -9.16 10.11
CA ARG A 326 -4.83 -9.64 8.97
C ARG A 326 -4.77 -8.58 7.89
N MET A 327 -3.61 -8.49 7.25
CA MET A 327 -3.39 -7.77 6.00
C MET A 327 -3.16 -8.78 4.89
N THR A 328 -3.60 -8.44 3.69
CA THR A 328 -3.22 -9.09 2.45
C THR A 328 -2.32 -8.13 1.69
N ALA A 329 -1.18 -8.61 1.24
CA ALA A 329 -0.25 -7.86 0.41
C ALA A 329 -0.19 -8.51 -0.98
N ALA A 330 0.04 -7.70 -2.01
CA ALA A 330 0.33 -8.15 -3.35
C ALA A 330 1.61 -7.49 -3.89
N GLY A 331 2.29 -8.16 -4.79
CA GLY A 331 3.51 -7.65 -5.35
C GLY A 331 4.16 -8.60 -6.35
N SER A 332 5.49 -8.50 -6.44
CA SER A 332 6.29 -9.35 -7.31
C SER A 332 7.59 -9.76 -6.65
N TYR A 333 8.18 -10.87 -7.10
CA TYR A 333 9.55 -11.26 -6.79
C TYR A 333 10.27 -11.81 -8.03
N GLY A 334 11.58 -11.61 -8.13
CA GLY A 334 12.43 -12.20 -9.17
C GLY A 334 13.28 -13.37 -8.63
N ARG A 335 14.10 -13.96 -9.51
CA ARG A 335 15.19 -14.88 -9.15
C ARG A 335 16.46 -14.44 -9.85
N HIS A 336 17.64 -14.60 -9.24
CA HIS A 336 18.88 -14.15 -9.89
C HIS A 336 19.14 -14.86 -11.23
N ALA A 337 18.76 -16.14 -11.32
CA ALA A 337 18.90 -16.94 -12.54
C ALA A 337 17.75 -16.80 -13.55
N ASP A 338 16.67 -16.08 -13.22
CA ASP A 338 15.48 -15.93 -14.08
C ASP A 338 15.14 -14.43 -14.26
N PRO A 339 15.17 -13.90 -15.50
CA PRO A 339 14.81 -12.51 -15.74
C PRO A 339 13.30 -12.22 -15.48
N LEU A 340 12.45 -13.24 -15.33
CA LEU A 340 11.03 -13.08 -15.12
C LEU A 340 10.71 -12.69 -13.66
N ARG A 341 9.69 -11.85 -13.48
CA ARG A 341 9.07 -11.64 -12.17
C ARG A 341 7.92 -12.59 -11.93
N HIS A 342 7.57 -12.86 -10.69
CA HIS A 342 6.46 -13.73 -10.31
C HIS A 342 5.53 -13.02 -9.35
N ALA A 343 4.22 -13.17 -9.58
CA ALA A 343 3.22 -12.61 -8.70
C ALA A 343 3.25 -13.31 -7.34
N ILE A 344 3.10 -12.51 -6.29
CA ILE A 344 3.10 -13.01 -4.92
C ILE A 344 2.02 -12.28 -4.13
N THR A 345 1.32 -13.05 -3.30
CA THR A 345 0.48 -12.49 -2.25
C THR A 345 0.97 -12.95 -0.89
N TRP A 346 0.93 -12.07 0.11
CA TRP A 346 1.23 -12.41 1.50
C TRP A 346 0.03 -12.14 2.38
N THR A 347 -0.09 -12.88 3.49
CA THR A 347 -1.05 -12.58 4.55
C THR A 347 -0.36 -12.49 5.90
N THR A 348 -0.69 -11.50 6.73
CA THR A 348 -0.18 -11.47 8.09
C THR A 348 -0.88 -12.52 8.95
N ALA A 349 -0.09 -13.21 9.78
CA ALA A 349 -0.60 -13.93 10.93
C ALA A 349 -1.05 -12.93 12.01
N PRO A 350 -2.06 -13.25 12.83
CA PRO A 350 -2.39 -12.43 13.99
C PRO A 350 -1.15 -12.33 14.90
N ARG A 351 -0.73 -11.11 15.22
CA ARG A 351 0.28 -10.90 16.26
C ARG A 351 -0.28 -11.46 17.57
N PRO A 352 0.39 -12.40 18.26
CA PRO A 352 0.15 -12.59 19.67
C PRO A 352 0.42 -11.25 20.35
N ARG A 353 -0.48 -10.82 21.23
CA ARG A 353 -0.25 -9.65 22.08
C ARG A 353 0.83 -9.94 23.10
#